data_AF-A0A943P974-F1
#
_entry.id   AF-A0A943P974-F1
#
_cell.length_a   1.000
_cell.length_b   1.000
_cell.length_c   1.000
_cell.angle_alpha   90.00
_cell.angle_beta   90.00
_cell.angle_gamma   90.00
#
_symmetry.space_group_name_H-M   'P 1'
#
loop_
_entity.id
_entity.type
_entity.pdbx_description
1 polymer ?
#
loop_
_entity_poly.entity_id
_entity_poly.type
_entity_poly.pdbx_seq_one_letter_code
_entity_poly.pdbx_strand_id
1 'polypeptide(L)' 'VGFLFDTMSKDELFPTVIKDGALPRKTFSMGHAEDKRYYLEARKIK' A
#
# COMPACT_ATOMS: atom_id res chain seq x y z
N VAL A 1 -19.07 0.03 -11.50
CA VAL A 1 -19.30 0.85 -10.29
C VAL A 1 -17.99 0.88 -9.51
N GLY A 2 -17.49 2.07 -9.14
CA GLY A 2 -16.26 2.23 -8.38
C GLY A 2 -16.54 2.85 -7.02
N PHE A 3 -15.83 2.41 -5.98
CA PHE A 3 -15.95 2.93 -4.63
C PHE A 3 -14.66 3.67 -4.27
N LEU A 4 -14.78 4.92 -3.83
CA LEU A 4 -13.68 5.66 -3.25
C LEU A 4 -13.66 5.40 -1.75
N PHE A 5 -12.49 5.03 -1.25
CA PHE A 5 -12.24 4.87 0.18
C PHE A 5 -11.17 5.88 0.60
N ASP A 6 -11.22 6.26 1.87
CA ASP A 6 -10.17 7.08 2.47
C ASP A 6 -8.85 6.32 2.52
N THR A 7 -7.75 7.06 2.50
CA THR A 7 -6.41 6.49 2.62
C THR A 7 -6.17 5.97 4.03
N MET A 8 -5.82 4.69 4.13
CA MET A 8 -5.36 4.08 5.38
C MET A 8 -4.05 4.70 5.85
N SER A 9 -3.92 4.93 7.16
CA SER A 9 -2.68 5.42 7.75
C SER A 9 -1.62 4.32 7.86
N LYS A 10 -0.34 4.71 7.92
CA LYS A 10 0.77 3.72 7.91
C LYS A 10 0.80 2.85 9.16
N ASP A 11 0.44 3.44 10.30
CA ASP A 11 0.39 2.82 11.62
C ASP A 11 -0.75 1.81 11.76
N GLU A 12 -1.79 1.90 10.93
CA GLU A 12 -2.94 0.99 10.96
C GLU A 12 -2.65 -0.36 10.30
N LEU A 13 -1.62 -0.45 9.44
CA LEU A 13 -1.34 -1.66 8.65
C LEU A 13 -1.18 -2.91 9.52
N PHE A 14 -0.32 -2.87 10.54
CA PHE A 14 -0.06 -4.04 11.37
C PHE A 14 -1.26 -4.42 12.26
N PRO A 15 -1.90 -3.49 12.98
CA PRO A 15 -3.14 -3.78 13.71
C PRO A 15 -4.21 -4.45 12.84
N THR A 16 -4.44 -3.95 11.62
CA THR A 16 -5.43 -4.53 10.70
C THR A 16 -5.03 -5.93 10.24
N VAL A 17 -3.76 -6.18 9.91
CA VAL A 17 -3.32 -7.52 9.51
C VAL A 17 -3.43 -8.52 10.66
N ILE A 18 -3.15 -8.10 11.89
CA ILE A 18 -3.27 -8.95 13.08
C ILE A 18 -4.74 -9.33 13.33
N LYS A 19 -5.66 -8.37 13.15
CA LYS A 19 -7.09 -8.55 13.44
C LYS A 19 -7.85 -9.26 12.32
N ASP A 20 -7.63 -8.83 11.08
CA ASP A 20 -8.46 -9.19 9.91
C ASP A 20 -7.71 -10.09 8.91
N GLY A 21 -6.42 -10.34 9.13
CA GLY A 21 -5.59 -11.21 8.31
C GLY A 21 -5.00 -10.53 7.08
N ALA A 22 -4.62 -11.33 6.08
CA ALA A 22 -3.96 -10.83 4.88
C ALA A 22 -4.92 -10.00 4.02
N LEU A 23 -4.56 -8.74 3.79
CA LEU A 23 -5.34 -7.80 3.00
C LEU A 23 -5.15 -8.06 1.49
N PRO A 24 -6.14 -7.74 0.64
CA PRO A 24 -6.02 -7.91 -0.80
C PRO A 24 -4.76 -7.25 -1.38
N ARG A 25 -4.24 -7.80 -2.48
CA ARG A 25 -3.07 -7.22 -3.14
C ARG A 25 -3.42 -5.81 -3.61
N LYS A 26 -2.54 -4.84 -3.28
CA LYS A 26 -2.69 -3.41 -3.64
C LYS A 26 -3.85 -2.69 -2.93
N THR A 27 -4.27 -3.17 -1.75
CA THR A 27 -5.30 -2.49 -0.94
C THR A 27 -4.89 -1.07 -0.52
N PHE A 28 -3.60 -0.80 -0.36
CA PHE A 28 -3.11 0.50 0.07
C PHE A 28 -2.04 1.03 -0.86
N SER A 29 -2.10 2.34 -1.04
CA SER A 29 -1.05 3.14 -1.66
C SER A 29 -0.31 3.85 -0.51
N MET A 30 0.66 3.18 0.10
CA MET A 30 1.48 3.77 1.17
C MET A 30 2.70 4.46 0.58
N GLY A 31 3.11 5.58 1.19
CA GLY A 31 4.33 6.31 0.82
C GLY A 31 4.11 7.45 -0.19
N HIS A 32 5.11 8.30 -0.32
CA HIS A 32 5.09 9.42 -1.25
C HIS A 32 5.19 8.92 -2.69
N ALA A 33 4.73 9.73 -3.64
CA ALA A 33 4.83 9.40 -5.06
C ALA A 33 6.29 9.12 -5.49
N GLU A 34 7.23 9.83 -4.87
CA GLU A 34 8.67 9.67 -5.08
C GLU A 34 9.19 8.29 -4.63
N ASP A 35 8.79 7.81 -3.45
CA ASP A 35 9.15 6.48 -2.95
C ASP A 35 8.71 5.37 -3.93
N LYS A 36 7.53 5.54 -4.53
CA LYS A 36 6.97 4.61 -5.52
C LYS A 36 7.77 4.62 -6.82
N ARG A 37 8.30 5.79 -7.22
CA ARG A 37 9.19 5.91 -8.39
C ARG A 37 10.46 5.09 -8.18
N TYR A 38 11.12 5.22 -7.02
CA TYR A 38 12.33 4.44 -6.72
C TYR A 38 12.07 2.93 -6.72
N TYR A 39 10.94 2.48 -6.17
CA TYR A 39 10.57 1.05 -6.23
C TYR A 39 10.40 0.55 -7.68
N LEU A 40 9.79 1.35 -8.56
CA LEU A 40 9.62 1.00 -9.97
C LEU A 40 10.94 1.03 -10.75
N GLU A 41 11.80 2.00 -10.47
CA GLU A 41 13.13 2.10 -11.08
C GLU A 41 14.04 0.94 -10.64
N ALA A 42 14.09 0.62 -9.35
CA ALA A 42 14.85 -0.52 -8.83
C ALA A 42 14.41 -1.86 -9.42
N ARG A 43 13.10 -2.05 -9.69
CA ARG A 43 12.59 -3.25 -10.39
C ARG A 43 13.09 -3.40 -11.83
N LYS A 44 13.57 -2.33 -12.46
CA LYS A 44 14.15 -2.36 -13.82
C LYS A 44 15.63 -2.76 -13.82
N ILE A 45 16.34 -2.63 -12.69
CA ILE A 45 17.77 -2.95 -12.54
C ILE A 45 17.95 -4.46 -12.27
N LYS A 46 17.33 -5.30 -13.10
CA LYS A 46 17.35 -6.76 -12.95
C LYS A 46 18.48 -7.38 -13.75
#